data_AF-A0A5J6XQ54-F1
#
_entry.id   AF-A0A5J6XQ54-F1
#
_cell.length_a   1.000
_cell.length_b   1.000
_cell.length_c   1.000
_cell.angle_alpha   90.00
_cell.angle_beta   90.00
_cell.angle_gamma   90.00
#
_symmetry.space_group_name_H-M   'P 1'
#
loop_
_entity.id
_entity.type
_entity.pdbx_description
1 polymer ?
#
loop_
_entity_poly.entity_id
_entity_poly.type
_entity_poly.pdbx_seq_one_letter_code
_entity_poly.pdbx_strand_id
1 'polypeptide(L)'
;MKKLQWYVILGIVFALIVAIFAVVNVDKVDVNYVFGTAHWPLILVILGSVAMGGIIVGSVMAVRIISLTKQIKELTNERIAYNELADNDLNTHPKS
;
A
#
# COMPACT_ATOMS: atom_id res chain seq x y z
N MET A 1 18.53 4.02 -11.88
CA MET A 1 18.04 2.63 -12.01
C MET A 1 18.70 1.62 -11.06
N LYS A 2 19.95 1.84 -10.58
CA LYS A 2 20.63 0.94 -9.61
C LYS A 2 19.91 0.74 -8.26
N LYS A 3 19.09 1.72 -7.83
CA LYS A 3 18.35 1.69 -6.54
C LYS A 3 17.37 0.52 -6.45
N LEU A 4 16.62 0.24 -7.52
CA LEU A 4 15.63 -0.84 -7.52
C LEU A 4 16.31 -2.21 -7.45
N GLN A 5 17.39 -2.42 -8.21
CA GLN A 5 18.20 -3.64 -8.13
C GLN A 5 18.76 -3.85 -6.71
N TRP A 6 19.21 -2.78 -6.06
CA TRP A 6 19.66 -2.86 -4.66
C TRP A 6 18.55 -3.28 -3.70
N TYR A 7 17.35 -2.70 -3.81
CA TYR A 7 16.21 -3.11 -3.00
C TYR A 7 15.76 -4.55 -3.27
N VAL A 8 15.82 -5.01 -4.52
CA VAL A 8 15.51 -6.40 -4.88
C VAL A 8 16.51 -7.35 -4.24
N ILE A 9 17.82 -7.05 -4.30
CA ILE A 9 18.86 -7.84 -3.65
C ILE A 9 18.65 -7.87 -2.13
N LEU A 10 18.38 -6.71 -1.52
CA LEU A 10 18.10 -6.61 -0.08
C LEU A 10 16.87 -7.46 0.31
N GLY A 11 15.81 -7.42 -0.51
CA GLY A 11 14.61 -8.22 -0.30
C GLY A 11 14.87 -9.72 -0.38
N ILE A 12 15.70 -10.18 -1.32
CA ILE A 12 16.11 -11.58 -1.43
C ILE A 12 16.90 -12.00 -0.19
N VAL A 13 17.88 -11.20 0.24
CA VAL A 13 18.67 -11.48 1.45
C VAL A 13 17.77 -11.55 2.68
N PHE A 14 16.84 -10.61 2.83
CA PHE A 14 15.86 -10.59 3.91
C PHE A 14 14.96 -11.84 3.90
N ALA A 15 14.46 -12.23 2.72
CA ALA A 15 13.63 -13.44 2.58
C ALA A 15 14.40 -14.72 2.97
N LEU A 16 15.69 -14.82 2.62
CA LEU A 16 16.54 -15.93 3.04
C LEU A 16 16.73 -15.96 4.56
N ILE A 17 16.94 -14.81 5.20
CA ILE A 17 17.03 -14.71 6.66
C ILE A 17 15.73 -15.21 7.30
N VAL A 18 14.56 -14.74 6.83
CA VAL A 18 13.26 -15.19 7.31
C VAL A 18 13.06 -16.70 7.12
N ALA A 19 13.47 -17.25 5.98
CA ALA A 19 13.39 -18.69 5.70
C ALA A 19 14.28 -19.52 6.65
N ILE A 20 15.49 -19.05 6.96
CA ILE A 20 16.37 -19.69 7.94
C ILE A 20 15.72 -19.67 9.32
N PHE A 21 15.20 -18.51 9.77
CA PHE A 21 14.48 -18.40 11.04
C PHE A 21 13.25 -19.32 11.09
N ALA A 22 12.53 -19.47 9.99
CA ALA A 22 11.36 -20.35 9.90
C ALA A 22 11.73 -21.83 10.09
N VAL A 23 12.86 -22.28 9.55
CA VAL A 23 13.35 -23.66 9.68
C VAL A 23 13.94 -23.90 11.07
N VAL A 24 14.76 -22.97 11.57
CA VAL A 24 15.45 -23.11 12.87
C VAL A 24 14.48 -23.00 14.04
N ASN A 25 13.46 -22.15 13.94
CA ASN A 25 12.44 -21.95 14.97
C ASN A 25 11.15 -22.72 14.65
N VAL A 26 11.25 -23.86 13.97
CA VAL A 26 10.13 -24.80 13.78
C VAL A 26 9.81 -25.57 15.08
N ASP A 27 10.16 -24.98 16.22
CA ASP A 27 9.72 -25.45 17.52
C ASP A 27 8.23 -25.14 17.67
N LYS A 28 7.50 -26.14 18.15
CA LYS A 28 6.07 -26.03 18.40
C LYS A 28 5.87 -25.11 19.60
N VAL A 29 5.30 -23.93 19.37
CA VAL A 29 4.88 -23.03 20.44
C VAL A 29 3.41 -23.24 20.69
N ASP A 30 3.03 -23.32 21.97
CA ASP A 30 1.65 -23.42 22.38
C ASP A 30 0.94 -22.10 22.12
N VAL A 31 0.02 -22.10 21.16
CA VAL A 31 -0.85 -20.95 20.92
C VAL A 31 -2.22 -21.28 21.49
N ASN A 32 -2.60 -20.55 22.53
CA ASN A 32 -3.93 -20.62 23.13
C ASN A 32 -4.88 -19.68 22.38
N TYR A 33 -5.66 -20.23 21.47
CA TYR A 33 -6.62 -19.48 20.66
C TYR A 33 -7.95 -19.28 21.39
N VAL A 34 -7.94 -18.85 22.67
CA VAL A 34 -9.11 -18.52 23.52
C VAL A 34 -10.12 -19.69 23.77
N PHE A 35 -10.21 -20.66 22.86
CA PHE A 35 -11.15 -21.78 22.80
C PHE A 35 -10.44 -23.12 22.56
N GLY A 36 -9.10 -23.16 22.63
CA GLY A 36 -8.30 -24.38 22.46
C GLY A 36 -6.81 -24.09 22.26
N THR A 37 -5.97 -25.09 22.50
CA THR A 37 -4.51 -25.04 22.29
C THR A 37 -4.12 -25.80 21.04
N ALA A 38 -3.43 -25.14 20.11
CA ALA A 38 -2.89 -25.79 18.92
C ALA A 38 -1.39 -25.50 18.81
N HIS A 39 -0.64 -26.52 18.40
CA HIS A 39 0.81 -26.47 18.31
C HIS A 39 1.23 -26.05 16.90
N TRP A 40 1.47 -24.76 16.69
CA TRP A 40 1.90 -24.22 15.41
C TRP A 40 3.31 -23.61 15.55
N PRO A 41 4.16 -23.71 14.51
CA PRO A 41 5.40 -22.95 14.46
C PRO A 41 5.12 -21.43 14.61
N LEU A 42 5.89 -20.75 15.47
CA LEU A 42 5.68 -19.33 15.80
C LEU A 42 5.69 -18.42 14.56
N ILE A 43 6.50 -18.77 13.55
CA ILE A 43 6.60 -18.00 12.30
C ILE A 43 5.26 -17.93 11.54
N LEU A 44 4.41 -18.96 11.59
CA LEU A 44 3.11 -18.94 10.92
C LEU A 44 2.18 -17.89 11.55
N VAL A 45 2.28 -17.70 12.86
CA VAL A 45 1.53 -16.68 13.60
C VAL A 45 2.02 -15.29 13.22
N ILE A 46 3.34 -15.10 13.13
CA ILE A 46 3.95 -13.82 12.72
C ILE A 46 3.54 -13.49 11.29
N LEU A 47 3.68 -14.43 10.35
CA LEU A 47 3.30 -14.23 8.94
C LEU A 47 1.81 -13.92 8.80
N GLY A 48 0.95 -14.64 9.53
CA GLY A 48 -0.49 -14.36 9.57
C GLY A 48 -0.79 -12.96 10.11
N SER A 49 -0.10 -12.54 11.17
CA SER A 49 -0.26 -11.21 11.77
C SER A 49 0.19 -10.10 10.81
N VAL A 50 1.34 -10.27 10.16
CA VAL A 50 1.86 -9.33 9.16
C VAL A 50 0.93 -9.26 7.96
N ALA A 51 0.43 -10.39 7.47
CA ALA A 51 -0.53 -10.43 6.37
C ALA A 51 -1.83 -9.69 6.73
N MET A 52 -2.38 -9.92 7.92
CA MET A 52 -3.55 -9.19 8.44
C MET A 52 -3.28 -7.69 8.55
N GLY A 53 -2.13 -7.29 9.08
CA GLY A 53 -1.71 -5.88 9.12
C GLY A 53 -1.62 -5.27 7.72
N GLY A 54 -1.06 -6.00 6.75
CA GLY A 54 -0.97 -5.59 5.36
C GLY A 54 -2.34 -5.41 4.70
N ILE A 55 -3.30 -6.31 4.98
CA ILE A 55 -4.69 -6.18 4.52
C ILE A 55 -5.31 -4.91 5.10
N ILE A 56 -5.22 -4.69 6.41
CA ILE A 56 -5.79 -3.51 7.07
C ILE A 56 -5.22 -2.22 6.49
N VAL A 57 -3.90 -2.09 6.43
CA VAL A 57 -3.22 -0.91 5.88
C VAL A 57 -3.55 -0.73 4.40
N GLY A 58 -3.55 -1.82 3.62
CA GLY A 58 -3.90 -1.82 2.21
C GLY A 58 -5.33 -1.35 1.96
N SER A 59 -6.29 -1.80 2.77
CA SER A 59 -7.69 -1.36 2.69
C SER A 59 -7.84 0.13 2.99
N VAL A 60 -7.22 0.63 4.08
CA VAL A 60 -7.25 2.06 4.43
C VAL A 60 -6.59 2.90 3.32
N MET A 61 -5.46 2.44 2.79
CA MET A 61 -4.76 3.09 1.70
C MET A 61 -5.59 3.14 0.42
N ALA A 62 -6.27 2.04 0.06
CA ALA A 62 -7.12 1.99 -1.12
C ALA A 62 -8.28 2.99 -1.05
N VAL A 63 -8.97 3.09 0.10
CA VAL A 63 -10.04 4.08 0.30
C VAL A 63 -9.51 5.50 0.12
N ARG A 64 -8.34 5.80 0.69
CA ARG A 64 -7.70 7.11 0.55
C ARG A 64 -7.30 7.41 -0.90
N ILE A 65 -6.74 6.44 -1.62
CA ILE A 65 -6.38 6.62 -3.03
C ILE A 65 -7.63 6.92 -3.86
N ILE A 66 -8.72 6.18 -3.65
CA ILE A 66 -9.97 6.41 -4.39
C ILE A 66 -10.54 7.81 -4.12
N SER A 67 -10.54 8.28 -2.86
CA SER A 67 -11.03 9.62 -2.54
C SER A 67 -10.14 10.72 -3.13
N LEU A 68 -8.82 10.52 -3.13
CA LEU A 68 -7.88 11.44 -3.77
C LEU A 68 -8.06 11.47 -5.29
N THR A 69 -8.24 10.31 -5.94
CA THR A 69 -8.50 10.25 -7.38
C THR A 69 -9.77 10.99 -7.77
N LYS A 70 -10.84 10.89 -6.96
CA LYS A 70 -12.07 11.66 -7.18
C LYS A 70 -11.84 13.17 -7.08
N GLN A 71 -11.15 13.63 -6.04
CA GLN A 71 -10.81 15.04 -5.86
C GLN A 71 -9.96 15.57 -7.01
N ILE A 72 -8.95 14.80 -7.46
CA ILE A 72 -8.12 15.16 -8.62
C ILE A 72 -9.00 15.35 -9.86
N LYS A 73 -9.96 14.47 -10.11
CA LYS A 73 -10.86 14.58 -11.26
C LYS A 73 -11.73 15.82 -11.17
N GLU A 74 -12.31 16.11 -10.01
CA GLU A 74 -13.15 17.29 -9.78
C GLU A 74 -12.38 18.59 -9.98
N LEU A 75 -11.22 18.73 -9.34
CA LEU A 75 -10.32 19.87 -9.49
C LEU A 75 -9.81 20.03 -10.93
N THR A 76 -9.60 18.93 -11.64
CA THR A 76 -9.21 18.97 -13.06
C THR A 76 -10.33 19.53 -13.93
N ASN A 77 -11.58 19.09 -13.70
CA ASN A 77 -12.74 19.61 -14.43
C ASN A 77 -13.00 21.09 -14.14
N GLU A 78 -12.90 21.52 -12.87
CA GLU A 78 -13.04 22.93 -12.49
C GLU A 78 -11.97 23.80 -13.16
N ARG A 79 -10.72 23.33 -13.18
CA ARG A 79 -9.62 24.01 -13.88
C ARG A 79 -9.87 24.14 -15.38
N ILE A 80 -10.43 23.11 -16.02
CA ILE A 80 -10.77 23.16 -17.44
C ILE A 80 -11.87 24.20 -17.69
N ALA A 81 -12.96 24.16 -16.92
CA ALA A 81 -14.05 25.13 -17.03
C ALA A 81 -13.56 26.58 -16.82
N TYR A 82 -12.72 26.81 -15.81
CA TYR A 82 -12.13 28.13 -15.57
C TYR A 82 -11.28 28.61 -16.76
N ASN A 83 -10.47 27.73 -17.36
CA ASN A 83 -9.66 28.08 -18.52
C ASN A 83 -10.52 28.36 -19.77
N GLU A 84 -11.61 27.60 -19.97
CA GLU A 84 -12.55 27.85 -21.07
C GLU A 84 -13.25 29.20 -20.92
N LEU A 85 -13.66 29.57 -19.70
CA LEU A 85 -14.25 30.88 -19.42
C LEU A 85 -13.24 32.01 -19.66
N ALA A 86 -11.99 31.85 -19.21
CA ALA A 86 -10.94 32.84 -19.41
C ALA A 86 -10.57 33.03 -20.89
N ASP A 87 -10.54 31.96 -21.68
CA ASP A 87 -10.29 32.03 -23.12
C ASP A 87 -11.47 32.68 -23.87
N ASN A 88 -12.71 32.40 -23.47
CA ASN A 88 -13.90 33.04 -24.05
C ASN A 88 -13.91 34.56 -23.79
N ASP A 89 -13.63 34.99 -22.56
CA ASP A 89 -13.58 36.42 -22.17
C ASP A 89 -12.54 37.20 -23.00
N LEU A 90 -11.33 36.64 -23.15
CA LEU A 90 -10.27 37.19 -24.01
C LEU A 90 -10.67 37.32 -25.49
N ASN A 91 -11.51 36.40 -25.99
CA ASN A 91 -12.01 36.42 -27.36
C ASN A 91 -13.20 37.38 -27.55
N THR A 92 -13.96 37.69 -26.49
CA THR A 92 -15.09 38.65 -26.54
C THR A 92 -14.69 40.11 -26.34
N HIS A 93 -13.53 40.37 -25.71
CA HIS A 93 -12.94 41.70 -25.55
C HIS A 93 -11.54 41.75 -26.19
N PRO A 94 -11.45 41.83 -27.54
CA PRO A 94 -10.15 41.91 -28.20
C PRO A 94 -9.45 43.20 -27.77
N LYS A 95 -8.20 43.09 -27.30
CA LYS A 95 -7.37 44.26 -27.00
C LYS A 95 -7.20 45.08 -28.28
N SER A 96 -7.80 46.28 -28.29
CA SER A 96 -7.67 47.30 -29.34
C SER A 96 -6.26 47.86 -29.44
#